data_AF-A0A2E3NK05-F1
#
_entry.id   AF-A0A2E3NK05-F1
#
_cell.length_a   1.000
_cell.length_b   1.000
_cell.length_c   1.000
_cell.angle_alpha   90.00
_cell.angle_beta   90.00
_cell.angle_gamma   90.00
#
_symmetry.space_group_name_H-M   'P 1'
#
loop_
_entity.id
_entity.type
_entity.pdbx_description
1 polymer ?
#
loop_
_entity_poly.entity_id
_entity_poly.type
_entity_poly.pdbx_seq_one_letter_code
_entity_poly.pdbx_strand_id
1 'polypeptide(L)'
;MADGGSDKPGESRGALGPIATKVLYEDERVRIWDQLIEPGETTGPHHHALPYALVTVEGAPLDVIPVEGFPMMHGSETLSVDLPDRTASVLEAGSYEDARNTGDRPYRAILVEFKQAAQADA
;
A
#
# COMPACT_ATOMS: atom_id res chain seq x y z
N MET A 1 -36.83 -31.37 -17.62
CA MET A 1 -36.26 -31.02 -16.30
C MET A 1 -34.76 -30.88 -16.48
N ALA A 2 -34.29 -29.69 -16.84
CA ALA A 2 -32.88 -29.35 -16.85
C ALA A 2 -32.79 -28.03 -16.09
N ASP A 3 -32.26 -28.10 -14.88
CA ASP A 3 -31.99 -26.95 -14.02
C ASP A 3 -30.72 -26.27 -14.55
N GLY A 4 -30.92 -25.18 -15.29
CA GLY A 4 -29.87 -24.30 -15.74
C GLY A 4 -29.55 -23.28 -14.66
N GLY A 5 -28.80 -23.70 -13.64
CA GLY A 5 -28.15 -22.81 -12.70
C GLY A 5 -27.10 -21.98 -13.44
N SER A 6 -27.50 -20.79 -13.90
CA SER A 6 -26.58 -19.77 -14.38
C SER A 6 -25.87 -19.18 -13.16
N ASP A 7 -24.70 -19.70 -12.85
CA ASP A 7 -23.75 -19.03 -11.95
C ASP A 7 -23.45 -17.65 -12.55
N LYS A 8 -23.99 -16.62 -11.90
CA LYS A 8 -23.57 -15.25 -12.15
C LYS A 8 -22.15 -15.11 -11.61
N PRO A 9 -21.18 -14.59 -12.39
CA PRO A 9 -19.87 -14.28 -11.84
C PRO A 9 -20.03 -13.24 -10.75
N GLY A 10 -19.52 -13.58 -9.56
CA GLY A 10 -19.53 -12.74 -8.37
C GLY A 10 -18.95 -11.36 -8.65
N GLU A 11 -19.54 -10.39 -7.99
CA GLU A 11 -19.41 -8.96 -8.21
C GLU A 11 -17.97 -8.44 -8.04
N SER A 12 -17.68 -7.38 -8.78
CA SER A 12 -16.42 -6.66 -8.96
C SER A 12 -15.44 -6.70 -7.78
N ARG A 13 -14.22 -7.21 -8.03
CA ARG A 13 -13.00 -6.77 -7.34
C ARG A 13 -12.93 -5.25 -7.45
N GLY A 14 -13.16 -4.53 -6.35
CA GLY A 14 -13.03 -3.07 -6.34
C GLY A 14 -11.67 -2.66 -6.91
N ALA A 15 -11.64 -1.62 -7.75
CA ALA A 15 -10.39 -1.13 -8.31
C ALA A 15 -9.47 -0.67 -7.17
N LEU A 16 -8.30 -1.30 -7.04
CA LEU A 16 -7.29 -0.90 -6.06
C LEU A 16 -6.78 0.51 -6.40
N GLY A 17 -6.53 1.29 -5.36
CA GLY A 17 -6.00 2.64 -5.46
C GLY A 17 -4.50 2.70 -5.71
N PRO A 18 -3.93 3.91 -5.87
CA PRO A 18 -2.49 4.11 -5.83
C PRO A 18 -1.94 3.76 -4.45
N ILE A 19 -0.65 3.44 -4.37
CA ILE A 19 -0.01 3.08 -3.08
C ILE A 19 0.30 4.29 -2.19
N ALA A 20 0.26 5.51 -2.74
CA ALA A 20 0.58 6.76 -2.04
C ALA A 20 -0.07 7.96 -2.76
N THR A 21 0.05 9.15 -2.15
CA THR A 21 -0.72 10.34 -2.50
C THR A 21 -0.27 11.02 -3.80
N LYS A 22 1.04 11.17 -4.01
CA LYS A 22 1.57 11.93 -5.15
C LYS A 22 2.92 11.41 -5.62
N VAL A 23 3.08 11.19 -6.94
CA VAL A 23 4.40 10.93 -7.53
C VAL A 23 5.23 12.22 -7.53
N LEU A 24 6.43 12.14 -6.95
CA LEU A 24 7.43 13.22 -6.94
C LEU A 24 8.42 13.07 -8.09
N TYR A 25 8.80 11.84 -8.40
CA TYR A 25 9.76 11.50 -9.45
C TYR A 25 9.54 10.07 -9.93
N GLU A 26 9.76 9.83 -11.21
CA GLU A 26 9.71 8.49 -11.78
C GLU A 26 10.68 8.37 -12.95
N ASP A 27 11.48 7.30 -12.95
CA ASP A 27 12.28 6.85 -14.08
C ASP A 27 12.17 5.33 -14.27
N GLU A 28 13.06 4.75 -15.08
CA GLU A 28 13.07 3.31 -15.36
C GLU A 28 13.44 2.44 -14.15
N ARG A 29 14.11 3.01 -13.13
CA ARG A 29 14.66 2.28 -11.99
C ARG A 29 13.83 2.47 -10.73
N VAL A 30 13.25 3.64 -10.54
CA VAL A 30 12.51 3.96 -9.32
C VAL A 30 11.24 4.76 -9.59
N ARG A 31 10.29 4.65 -8.66
CA ARG A 31 9.21 5.64 -8.50
C ARG A 31 9.23 6.15 -7.07
N ILE A 32 9.24 7.48 -6.92
CA ILE A 32 9.29 8.16 -5.63
C ILE A 32 7.95 8.86 -5.42
N TRP A 33 7.33 8.59 -4.28
CA TRP A 33 6.05 9.14 -3.87
C TRP A 33 6.21 10.02 -2.63
N ASP A 34 5.37 11.05 -2.55
CA ASP A 34 4.96 11.67 -1.30
C ASP A 34 3.72 10.91 -0.82
N GLN A 35 3.79 10.32 0.36
CA GLN A 35 2.67 9.71 1.06
C GLN A 35 2.26 10.63 2.20
N LEU A 36 1.02 11.11 2.15
CA LEU A 36 0.41 11.94 3.18
C LEU A 36 -0.92 11.30 3.55
N ILE A 37 -1.13 11.07 4.85
CA ILE A 37 -2.40 10.60 5.40
C ILE A 37 -2.79 11.57 6.52
N GLU A 38 -3.82 12.38 6.29
CA GLU A 38 -4.33 13.32 7.29
C GLU A 38 -4.98 12.56 8.48
N PRO A 39 -5.11 13.19 9.66
CA PRO A 39 -5.80 12.59 10.79
C PRO A 39 -7.18 12.01 10.43
N GLY A 40 -7.38 10.72 10.68
CA GLY A 40 -8.64 10.00 10.41
C GLY A 40 -8.82 9.52 8.96
N GLU A 41 -7.97 9.96 8.02
CA GLU A 41 -8.01 9.51 6.63
C GLU A 41 -7.38 8.12 6.44
N THR A 42 -7.66 7.52 5.28
CA THR A 42 -7.08 6.25 4.86
C THR A 42 -6.46 6.36 3.47
N THR A 43 -5.49 5.51 3.16
CA THR A 43 -4.93 5.41 1.80
C THR A 43 -5.91 4.74 0.82
N GLY A 44 -6.85 3.98 1.36
CA GLY A 44 -7.72 3.09 0.59
C GLY A 44 -7.00 1.78 0.24
N PRO A 45 -7.74 0.71 -0.13
CA PRO A 45 -7.13 -0.56 -0.50
C PRO A 45 -6.17 -0.43 -1.69
N HIS A 46 -4.92 -0.86 -1.52
CA HIS A 46 -3.87 -0.82 -2.53
C HIS A 46 -2.97 -2.05 -2.46
N HIS A 47 -2.06 -2.18 -3.43
CA HIS A 47 -1.15 -3.33 -3.56
C HIS A 47 0.28 -2.85 -3.77
N HIS A 48 1.19 -3.27 -2.88
CA HIS A 48 2.62 -3.07 -3.03
C HIS A 48 3.21 -4.10 -4.01
N ALA A 49 3.08 -3.86 -5.32
CA ALA A 49 3.53 -4.79 -6.35
C ALA A 49 5.07 -4.88 -6.49
N LEU A 50 5.80 -3.93 -5.92
CA LEU A 50 7.26 -3.83 -5.98
C LEU A 50 7.85 -3.74 -4.58
N PRO A 51 9.10 -4.18 -4.35
CA PRO A 51 9.82 -3.88 -3.13
C PRO A 51 10.02 -2.37 -3.01
N TYR A 52 10.01 -1.86 -1.79
CA TYR A 52 10.06 -0.42 -1.58
C TYR A 52 10.77 -0.04 -0.28
N ALA A 53 11.34 1.16 -0.27
CA ALA A 53 11.75 1.82 0.96
C ALA A 53 10.68 2.82 1.38
N LEU A 54 10.37 2.85 2.67
CA LEU A 54 9.49 3.83 3.29
C LEU A 54 10.31 4.67 4.25
N VAL A 55 10.45 5.96 3.96
CA VAL A 55 11.17 6.93 4.79
C VAL A 55 10.15 7.82 5.48
N THR A 56 9.85 7.54 6.73
CA THR A 56 8.92 8.34 7.55
C THR A 56 9.58 9.67 7.88
N VAL A 57 8.99 10.75 7.38
CA VAL A 57 9.41 12.13 7.70
C VAL A 57 8.70 12.58 8.96
N GLU A 58 7.39 12.36 9.01
CA GLU A 58 6.50 12.65 10.12
C GLU A 58 5.70 11.40 10.45
N GLY A 59 5.96 10.83 11.62
CA GLY A 59 5.34 9.62 12.10
C GLY A 59 4.02 9.86 12.84
N ALA A 60 3.13 8.88 12.84
CA ALA A 60 1.85 8.89 13.53
C ALA A 60 1.43 7.45 13.83
N PRO A 61 0.47 7.23 14.75
CA PRO A 61 -0.14 5.93 14.89
C PRO A 61 -0.99 5.60 13.65
N LEU A 62 -0.72 4.45 13.05
CA LEU A 62 -1.44 3.92 11.90
C LEU A 62 -2.06 2.56 12.23
N ASP A 63 -3.27 2.33 11.74
CA ASP A 63 -3.84 0.99 11.59
C ASP A 63 -3.58 0.51 10.16
N VAL A 64 -2.84 -0.59 10.01
CA VAL A 64 -2.67 -1.29 8.74
C VAL A 64 -3.74 -2.38 8.66
N ILE A 65 -4.66 -2.23 7.72
CA ILE A 65 -5.90 -2.98 7.62
C ILE A 65 -5.78 -3.98 6.45
N PRO A 66 -6.00 -5.29 6.68
CA PRO A 66 -6.00 -6.29 5.63
C PRO A 66 -7.08 -6.03 4.58
N VAL A 67 -6.77 -6.30 3.31
CA VAL A 67 -7.77 -6.31 2.24
C VAL A 67 -8.37 -7.71 2.12
N GLU A 68 -9.69 -7.84 2.25
CA GLU A 68 -10.38 -9.13 2.22
C GLU A 68 -10.07 -9.93 0.95
N GLY A 69 -9.70 -11.21 1.14
CA GLY A 69 -9.37 -12.12 0.04
C GLY A 69 -7.97 -11.94 -0.55
N PHE A 70 -7.15 -11.04 -0.01
CA PHE A 70 -5.77 -10.82 -0.45
C PHE A 70 -4.77 -11.08 0.69
N PRO A 71 -3.53 -11.49 0.35
CA PRO A 71 -2.48 -11.68 1.34
C PRO A 71 -1.96 -10.33 1.86
N MET A 72 -1.73 -10.25 3.16
CA MET A 72 -0.99 -9.17 3.82
C MET A 72 0.24 -9.77 4.52
N MET A 73 1.35 -9.04 4.50
CA MET A 73 2.65 -9.54 5.00
C MET A 73 2.64 -9.89 6.50
N HIS A 74 1.74 -9.28 7.28
CA HIS A 74 1.69 -9.40 8.75
C HIS A 74 0.47 -10.17 9.26
N GLY A 75 -0.14 -11.01 8.42
CA GLY A 75 -1.27 -11.86 8.79
C GLY A 75 -2.61 -11.30 8.31
N SER A 76 -3.70 -11.74 8.93
CA SER A 76 -5.08 -11.40 8.51
C SER A 76 -5.82 -10.49 9.49
N GLU A 77 -5.11 -9.93 10.48
CA GLU A 77 -5.68 -9.01 11.47
C GLU A 77 -5.15 -7.59 11.24
N THR A 78 -5.91 -6.59 11.68
CA THR A 78 -5.44 -5.20 11.68
C THR A 78 -4.25 -5.06 12.61
N LEU A 79 -3.17 -4.48 12.08
CA LEU A 79 -1.96 -4.21 12.82
C LEU A 79 -1.90 -2.71 13.16
N SER A 80 -1.97 -2.38 14.45
CA SER A 80 -1.73 -1.01 14.91
C SER A 80 -0.24 -0.78 15.19
N VAL A 81 0.33 0.24 14.56
CA VAL A 81 1.73 0.63 14.72
C VAL A 81 1.83 2.10 15.10
N ASP A 82 2.70 2.43 16.05
CA ASP A 82 3.11 3.81 16.30
C ASP A 82 4.43 4.05 15.57
N LEU A 83 4.38 4.78 14.45
CA LEU A 83 5.56 5.05 13.63
C LEU A 83 6.24 6.33 14.13
N PRO A 84 7.53 6.27 14.52
CA PRO A 84 8.27 7.47 14.91
C PRO A 84 8.72 8.30 13.70
N ASP A 85 8.88 9.59 13.93
CA ASP A 85 9.54 10.52 13.01
C ASP A 85 10.94 10.04 12.61
N ARG A 86 11.33 10.33 11.37
CA ARG A 86 12.70 10.16 10.86
C ARG A 86 13.21 8.71 10.94
N THR A 87 12.33 7.77 10.65
CA THR A 87 12.63 6.34 10.54
C THR A 87 12.63 5.88 9.09
N ALA A 88 13.25 4.74 8.81
CA ALA A 88 13.21 4.14 7.49
C ALA A 88 13.14 2.61 7.58
N SER A 89 12.39 2.01 6.66
CA SER A 89 12.26 0.56 6.51
C SER A 89 12.29 0.18 5.03
N VAL A 90 12.79 -1.02 4.73
CA VAL A 90 12.71 -1.63 3.40
C VAL A 90 11.77 -2.82 3.51
N LEU A 91 10.79 -2.88 2.63
CA LEU A 91 9.74 -3.89 2.62
C LEU A 91 9.73 -4.63 1.28
N GLU A 92 9.40 -5.91 1.37
CA GLU A 92 9.21 -6.78 0.21
C GLU A 92 7.89 -6.48 -0.52
N ALA A 93 7.79 -6.93 -1.77
CA ALA A 93 6.57 -6.84 -2.55
C ALA A 93 5.49 -7.83 -2.08
N GLY A 94 4.24 -7.59 -2.48
CA GLY A 94 3.14 -8.55 -2.46
C GLY A 94 2.08 -8.30 -1.38
N SER A 95 2.26 -7.30 -0.52
CA SER A 95 1.27 -6.94 0.50
C SER A 95 0.10 -6.16 -0.11
N TYR A 96 -1.12 -6.52 0.28
CA TYR A 96 -2.33 -5.76 0.04
C TYR A 96 -2.84 -5.20 1.36
N GLU A 97 -3.04 -3.89 1.42
CA GLU A 97 -3.42 -3.20 2.64
C GLU A 97 -4.22 -1.93 2.36
N ASP A 98 -4.92 -1.45 3.38
CA ASP A 98 -5.31 -0.06 3.57
C ASP A 98 -4.58 0.44 4.83
N ALA A 99 -4.25 1.72 4.90
CA ALA A 99 -3.61 2.32 6.06
C ALA A 99 -4.45 3.50 6.53
N ARG A 100 -4.89 3.49 7.78
CA ARG A 100 -5.61 4.59 8.43
C ARG A 100 -4.72 5.30 9.43
N ASN A 101 -4.67 6.62 9.35
CA ASN A 101 -4.08 7.43 10.41
C ASN A 101 -5.06 7.56 11.58
N THR A 102 -4.70 7.02 12.75
CA THR A 102 -5.50 7.06 13.97
C THR A 102 -5.05 8.15 14.94
N GLY A 103 -4.02 8.93 14.56
CA GLY A 103 -3.48 10.03 15.34
C GLY A 103 -4.20 11.34 15.13
N ASP A 104 -3.68 12.39 15.75
CA ASP A 104 -4.16 13.77 15.69
C ASP A 104 -3.27 14.69 14.82
N ARG A 105 -2.23 14.12 14.20
CA ARG A 105 -1.31 14.81 13.29
C ARG A 105 -1.15 14.06 11.96
N PRO A 106 -0.78 14.73 10.87
CA PRO A 106 -0.55 14.05 9.60
C PRO A 106 0.60 13.04 9.70
N TYR A 107 0.42 11.90 9.06
CA TYR A 107 1.52 10.99 8.73
C TYR A 107 2.10 11.38 7.38
N ARG A 108 3.42 11.54 7.29
CA ARG A 108 4.11 11.81 6.04
C ARG A 108 5.34 10.94 5.85
N ALA A 109 5.42 10.29 4.70
CA ALA A 109 6.57 9.51 4.30
C ALA A 109 6.94 9.71 2.83
N ILE A 110 8.22 9.50 2.52
CA ILE A 110 8.70 9.34 1.15
C ILE A 110 8.81 7.85 0.87
N LEU A 111 8.00 7.36 -0.08
CA LEU A 111 8.00 5.97 -0.50
C LEU A 111 8.78 5.85 -1.81
N VAL A 112 9.77 4.97 -1.86
CA VAL A 112 10.58 4.69 -3.05
C VAL A 112 10.33 3.26 -3.49
N GLU A 113 9.55 3.05 -4.55
CA GLU A 113 9.42 1.76 -5.21
C GLU A 113 10.66 1.46 -6.05
N PHE A 114 11.20 0.25 -5.92
CA PHE A 114 12.33 -0.23 -6.72
C PHE A 114 11.80 -1.04 -7.91
N LYS A 115 11.99 -0.53 -9.12
CA LYS A 115 11.65 -1.24 -10.34
C LYS A 115 12.77 -2.20 -10.69
N GLN A 116 12.43 -3.35 -11.27
CA GLN A 116 13.44 -4.19 -11.89
C GLN A 116 14.18 -3.36 -12.95
N ALA A 117 15.50 -3.47 -12.99
CA ALA A 117 16.23 -2.94 -14.12
C ALA A 117 15.64 -3.55 -15.39
N ALA A 118 15.33 -2.73 -16.39
CA ALA A 118 15.11 -3.24 -17.73
C ALA A 118 16.29 -4.17 -18.04
N GLN A 119 16.00 -5.43 -18.35
CA GLN A 119 17.03 -6.38 -18.74
C GLN A 119 17.81 -5.71 -19.87
N ALA A 120 19.07 -5.36 -19.65
CA ALA A 120 19.92 -4.93 -20.75
C ALA A 120 20.07 -6.16 -21.63
N ASP A 121 19.54 -6.11 -22.86
CA ASP A 121 19.74 -7.16 -23.86
C ASP A 121 21.24 -7.46 -23.93
N ALA A 122 21.59 -8.69 -23.56
CA ALA A 122 22.96 -9.23 -23.60
C ALA A 122 23.31 -9.76 -24.99
#